data_AF-A0A8T4XSR0-F1
#
_entry.id   AF-A0A8T4XSR0-F1
#
_cell.length_a   1.000
_cell.length_b   1.000
_cell.length_c   1.000
_cell.angle_alpha   90.00
_cell.angle_beta   90.00
_cell.angle_gamma   90.00
#
_symmetry.space_group_name_H-M   'P 1'
#
loop_
_entity.id
_entity.type
_entity.pdbx_description
1 polymer ?
#
loop_
_entity_poly.entity_id
_entity_poly.type
_entity_poly.pdbx_seq_one_letter_code
_entity_poly.pdbx_strand_id
1 'polypeptide(L)'
;MGRPYIGIWIKHDEMLQMGYKEALRFFADCGVTSIRGGVSGAVHPEYYRGLRYQIPAREEPHPTLKEVCTMAGEVGIDVEVVIGTFGPSLKEHPEAAILDVLGNRSPSRPCPSNPDVLALTLARIRDIVENNEEIIGLEYDGLYIDMHARMTNPRQPPALYPLHHLAPESCFCEYCKAIAREEGANMERIEEAVKE
;
A
#
# COMPACT_ATOMS: atom_id res chain seq x y z
N MET A 1 20.82 -17.53 -19.86
CA MET A 1 20.76 -16.51 -18.80
C MET A 1 19.48 -15.72 -19.03
N GLY A 2 18.63 -15.56 -18.02
CA GLY A 2 17.40 -14.78 -18.16
C GLY A 2 17.67 -13.31 -18.43
N ARG A 3 16.69 -12.59 -18.99
CA ARG A 3 16.73 -11.12 -19.14
C ARG A 3 16.85 -10.49 -17.73
N PRO A 4 17.74 -9.50 -17.51
CA PRO A 4 17.84 -8.82 -16.22
C PRO A 4 16.55 -8.06 -15.92
N TYR A 5 16.08 -8.11 -14.67
CA TYR A 5 14.91 -7.34 -14.24
C TYR A 5 15.27 -5.86 -14.09
N ILE A 6 14.57 -4.99 -14.83
CA ILE A 6 14.67 -3.53 -14.75
C ILE A 6 13.24 -3.00 -14.66
N GLY A 7 12.74 -2.83 -13.43
CA GLY A 7 11.38 -2.37 -13.14
C GLY A 7 11.31 -0.90 -12.76
N ILE A 8 10.48 -0.12 -13.44
CA ILE A 8 10.27 1.31 -13.13
C ILE A 8 8.89 1.55 -12.50
N TRP A 9 8.82 2.52 -11.60
CA TRP A 9 7.56 3.01 -11.05
C TRP A 9 7.00 4.13 -11.92
N ILE A 10 5.72 4.04 -12.27
CA ILE A 10 5.02 5.00 -13.12
C ILE A 10 3.69 5.41 -12.48
N LYS A 11 3.23 6.62 -12.80
CA LYS A 11 1.86 7.06 -12.51
C LYS A 11 1.02 7.12 -13.77
N HIS A 12 -0.27 6.84 -13.63
CA HIS A 12 -1.26 6.92 -14.71
C HIS A 12 -1.19 8.25 -15.46
N ASP A 13 -1.22 9.34 -14.70
CA ASP A 13 -1.27 10.70 -15.26
C ASP A 13 0.02 11.08 -15.99
N GLU A 14 1.17 10.59 -15.52
CA GLU A 14 2.46 10.82 -16.17
C GLU A 14 2.53 10.08 -17.52
N MET A 15 2.00 8.85 -17.58
CA MET A 15 1.90 8.06 -18.81
C MET A 15 0.91 8.67 -19.81
N LEU A 16 -0.23 9.17 -19.31
CA LEU A 16 -1.24 9.85 -20.15
C LEU A 16 -0.67 11.10 -20.83
N GLN A 17 0.16 11.88 -20.15
CA GLN A 17 0.77 13.09 -20.71
C GLN A 17 1.70 12.79 -21.89
N MET A 18 2.43 11.67 -21.84
CA MET A 18 3.35 11.26 -22.90
C MET A 18 2.68 10.49 -24.04
N GLY A 19 1.50 9.91 -23.77
CA GLY A 19 0.93 8.84 -24.57
C GLY A 19 1.45 7.49 -24.08
N TYR A 20 0.53 6.61 -23.69
CA TYR A 20 0.90 5.33 -23.05
C TYR A 20 1.82 4.48 -23.92
N LYS A 21 1.50 4.37 -25.22
CA LYS A 21 2.26 3.53 -26.16
C LYS A 21 3.64 4.12 -26.44
N GLU A 22 3.73 5.44 -26.57
CA GLU A 22 4.97 6.18 -26.76
C GLU A 22 5.89 6.03 -25.53
N ALA A 23 5.34 6.17 -24.32
CA ALA A 23 6.09 5.97 -23.08
C ALA A 23 6.60 4.53 -22.94
N LEU A 24 5.74 3.53 -23.21
CA LEU A 24 6.13 2.11 -23.18
C LEU A 24 7.26 1.80 -24.17
N ARG A 25 7.18 2.31 -25.40
CA ARG A 25 8.27 2.16 -26.38
C ARG A 25 9.58 2.78 -25.90
N PHE A 26 9.51 4.00 -25.36
CA PHE A 26 10.69 4.67 -24.82
C PHE A 26 11.34 3.87 -23.69
N PHE A 27 10.55 3.29 -22.79
CA PHE A 27 11.06 2.43 -21.73
C PHE A 27 11.71 1.16 -22.27
N ALA A 28 11.09 0.52 -23.27
CA ALA A 28 11.63 -0.67 -23.91
C ALA A 28 12.98 -0.38 -24.59
N ASP A 29 13.10 0.76 -25.28
CA ASP A 29 14.35 1.23 -25.90
C ASP A 29 15.47 1.49 -24.86
N CYS A 30 15.08 1.88 -23.64
CA CYS A 30 16.00 2.05 -22.51
C CYS A 30 16.36 0.71 -21.82
N GLY A 31 15.82 -0.42 -22.27
CA GLY A 31 16.05 -1.74 -21.70
C GLY A 31 15.18 -2.08 -20.48
N VAL A 32 14.19 -1.25 -20.15
CA VAL A 32 13.21 -1.55 -19.09
C VAL A 32 12.48 -2.84 -19.44
N THR A 33 12.24 -3.66 -18.42
CA THR A 33 11.61 -4.98 -18.60
C THR A 33 10.24 -5.05 -17.95
N SER A 34 9.96 -4.21 -16.96
CA SER A 34 8.70 -4.19 -16.25
C SER A 34 8.31 -2.77 -15.84
N ILE A 35 7.00 -2.48 -15.85
CA ILE A 35 6.43 -1.26 -15.27
C ILE A 35 5.57 -1.60 -14.05
N ARG A 36 5.65 -0.74 -13.04
CA ARG A 36 4.92 -0.85 -11.77
C ARG A 36 4.09 0.41 -11.56
N GLY A 37 2.79 0.24 -11.31
CA GLY A 37 1.88 1.36 -11.04
C GLY A 37 1.15 1.89 -12.28
N GLY A 38 0.09 2.65 -12.04
CA GLY A 38 -0.76 3.27 -13.07
C GLY A 38 -2.22 2.87 -13.00
N VAL A 39 -2.54 1.57 -12.95
CA VAL A 39 -3.95 1.10 -12.96
C VAL A 39 -4.08 -0.13 -12.08
N SER A 40 -5.00 -0.13 -11.12
CA SER A 40 -5.18 -1.24 -10.18
C SER A 40 -6.28 -2.23 -10.60
N GLY A 41 -6.69 -2.21 -11.87
CA GLY A 41 -7.84 -2.98 -12.35
C GLY A 41 -9.18 -2.41 -11.88
N ALA A 42 -10.27 -2.94 -12.44
CA ALA A 42 -11.60 -2.80 -11.87
C ALA A 42 -11.69 -3.48 -10.49
N VAL A 43 -12.57 -2.97 -9.62
CA VAL A 43 -12.85 -3.56 -8.29
C VAL A 43 -14.08 -4.46 -8.40
N HIS A 44 -13.95 -5.72 -7.99
CA HIS A 44 -15.03 -6.72 -8.05
C HIS A 44 -15.69 -6.91 -6.66
N PRO A 45 -16.90 -6.34 -6.41
CA PRO A 45 -17.48 -6.25 -5.06
C PRO A 45 -17.71 -7.59 -4.34
N GLU A 46 -17.85 -8.68 -5.08
CA GLU A 46 -18.05 -10.03 -4.55
C GLU A 46 -16.91 -10.51 -3.65
N TYR A 47 -15.67 -10.08 -3.89
CA TYR A 47 -14.50 -10.44 -3.09
C TYR A 47 -14.52 -9.80 -1.69
N TYR A 48 -15.25 -8.70 -1.54
CA TYR A 48 -15.33 -7.92 -0.31
C TYR A 48 -16.59 -8.23 0.51
N ARG A 49 -17.46 -9.10 0.02
CA ARG A 49 -18.74 -9.42 0.66
C ARG A 49 -18.51 -10.01 2.06
N GLY A 50 -19.17 -9.41 3.06
CA GLY A 50 -19.11 -9.88 4.45
C GLY A 50 -17.88 -9.38 5.24
N LEU A 51 -16.97 -8.65 4.60
CA LEU A 51 -15.91 -7.95 5.31
C LEU A 51 -16.47 -6.73 6.04
N ARG A 52 -15.85 -6.38 7.17
CA ARG A 52 -16.20 -5.16 7.90
C ARG A 52 -15.99 -3.90 7.06
N TYR A 53 -14.89 -3.86 6.30
CA TYR A 53 -14.52 -2.75 5.44
C TYR A 53 -14.82 -3.10 3.99
N GLN A 54 -15.41 -2.16 3.27
CA GLN A 54 -15.80 -2.33 1.87
C GLN A 54 -14.95 -1.42 0.99
N ILE A 55 -14.55 -1.92 -0.18
CA ILE A 55 -13.99 -1.07 -1.24
C ILE A 55 -15.16 -0.70 -2.15
N PRO A 56 -15.47 0.61 -2.31
CA PRO A 56 -16.51 1.00 -3.24
C PRO A 56 -16.11 0.62 -4.66
N ALA A 57 -17.06 0.10 -5.43
CA ALA A 57 -16.87 -0.07 -6.86
C ALA A 57 -16.47 1.28 -7.47
N ARG A 58 -15.45 1.27 -8.32
CA ARG A 58 -14.99 2.43 -9.07
C ARG A 58 -14.84 2.03 -10.51
N GLU A 59 -15.21 2.93 -11.41
CA GLU A 59 -14.88 2.79 -12.81
C GLU A 59 -13.37 2.76 -12.96
N GLU A 60 -12.90 1.82 -13.77
CA GLU A 60 -11.50 1.73 -14.10
C GLU A 60 -11.10 2.90 -15.00
N PRO A 61 -10.02 3.64 -14.70
CA PRO A 61 -9.59 4.73 -15.55
C PRO A 61 -9.10 4.18 -16.90
N HIS A 62 -9.34 4.93 -17.98
CA HIS A 62 -8.74 4.60 -19.28
C HIS A 62 -7.32 5.17 -19.41
N PRO A 63 -6.39 4.42 -20.04
CA PRO A 63 -6.55 3.03 -20.47
C PRO A 63 -6.67 2.08 -19.26
N THR A 64 -7.52 1.07 -19.39
CA THR A 64 -7.71 -0.01 -18.40
C THR A 64 -6.42 -0.81 -18.22
N LEU A 65 -6.28 -1.53 -17.10
CA LEU A 65 -5.14 -2.40 -16.84
C LEU A 65 -4.95 -3.43 -17.97
N LYS A 66 -6.03 -3.99 -18.50
CA LYS A 66 -5.98 -4.92 -19.65
C LYS A 66 -5.45 -4.24 -20.92
N GLU A 67 -5.88 -3.01 -21.20
CA GLU A 67 -5.35 -2.21 -22.32
C GLU A 67 -3.86 -1.90 -22.13
N VAL A 68 -3.45 -1.57 -20.90
CA VAL A 68 -2.04 -1.35 -20.55
C VAL A 68 -1.21 -2.61 -20.73
N CYS A 69 -1.65 -3.76 -20.22
CA CYS A 69 -0.99 -5.06 -20.41
C CYS A 69 -0.84 -5.40 -21.89
N THR A 70 -1.87 -5.15 -22.70
CA THR A 70 -1.82 -5.36 -24.15
C THR A 70 -0.76 -4.48 -24.80
N MET A 71 -0.77 -3.18 -24.53
CA MET A 71 0.22 -2.24 -25.09
C MET A 71 1.66 -2.54 -24.63
N ALA A 72 1.83 -2.95 -23.38
CA ALA A 72 3.14 -3.30 -22.82
C ALA A 72 3.68 -4.59 -23.45
N GLY A 73 2.83 -5.60 -23.63
CA GLY A 73 3.16 -6.85 -24.31
C GLY A 73 3.63 -6.64 -25.75
N GLU A 74 3.03 -5.69 -26.49
CA GLU A 74 3.45 -5.33 -27.86
C GLU A 74 4.90 -4.83 -27.95
N VAL A 75 5.46 -4.30 -26.85
CA VAL A 75 6.85 -3.80 -26.79
C VAL A 75 7.75 -4.65 -25.88
N GLY A 76 7.26 -5.80 -25.42
CA GLY A 76 8.02 -6.72 -24.57
C GLY A 76 8.30 -6.17 -23.17
N ILE A 77 7.37 -5.41 -22.59
CA ILE A 77 7.40 -4.97 -21.20
C ILE A 77 6.33 -5.73 -20.42
N ASP A 78 6.72 -6.22 -19.24
CA ASP A 78 5.81 -6.84 -18.30
C ASP A 78 5.09 -5.80 -17.42
N VAL A 79 3.92 -6.14 -16.91
CA VAL A 79 3.12 -5.25 -16.04
C VAL A 79 2.98 -5.85 -14.65
N GLU A 80 3.28 -5.02 -13.66
CA GLU A 80 3.09 -5.32 -12.24
C GLU A 80 2.11 -4.32 -11.62
N VAL A 81 1.24 -4.82 -10.75
CA VAL A 81 0.25 -3.99 -10.06
C VAL A 81 0.78 -3.62 -8.68
N VAL A 82 0.75 -2.33 -8.35
CA VAL A 82 1.04 -1.86 -7.00
C VAL A 82 -0.28 -1.69 -6.25
N ILE A 83 -0.43 -2.38 -5.12
CA ILE A 83 -1.47 -2.06 -4.14
C ILE A 83 -0.85 -1.37 -2.94
N GLY A 84 -1.45 -0.27 -2.52
CA GLY A 84 -1.14 0.36 -1.23
C GLY A 84 -1.92 -0.28 -0.08
N THR A 85 -1.53 0.02 1.16
CA THR A 85 -2.41 -0.03 2.35
C THR A 85 -3.53 1.02 2.26
N PHE A 86 -4.31 1.04 1.18
CA PHE A 86 -5.59 1.74 1.16
C PHE A 86 -6.58 0.90 1.95
N GLY A 87 -6.55 1.11 3.27
CA GLY A 87 -7.49 0.52 4.20
C GLY A 87 -8.84 1.26 4.16
N PRO A 88 -9.71 1.01 5.15
CA PRO A 88 -10.95 1.76 5.28
C PRO A 88 -10.71 3.27 5.41
N SER A 89 -11.75 4.06 5.16
CA SER A 89 -11.79 5.47 5.51
C SER A 89 -11.48 5.65 7.00
N LEU A 90 -10.29 6.12 7.36
CA LEU A 90 -9.88 6.29 8.77
C LEU A 90 -10.63 7.42 9.48
N LYS A 91 -11.31 8.28 8.73
CA LYS A 91 -12.26 9.26 9.27
C LYS A 91 -13.50 8.57 9.85
N GLU A 92 -13.95 7.49 9.21
CA GLU A 92 -15.14 6.73 9.60
C GLU A 92 -14.77 5.55 10.51
N HIS A 93 -13.56 5.02 10.35
CA HIS A 93 -13.03 3.86 11.06
C HIS A 93 -11.68 4.17 11.73
N PRO A 94 -11.62 5.12 12.69
CA PRO A 94 -10.37 5.48 13.35
C PRO A 94 -9.76 4.30 14.13
N GLU A 95 -10.56 3.33 14.56
CA GLU A 95 -10.09 2.10 15.22
C GLU A 95 -9.14 1.27 14.34
N ALA A 96 -9.26 1.39 13.01
CA ALA A 96 -8.42 0.70 12.04
C ALA A 96 -7.02 1.30 11.92
N ALA A 97 -6.81 2.54 12.38
CA ALA A 97 -5.54 3.25 12.23
C ALA A 97 -4.41 2.65 13.09
N ILE A 98 -3.16 2.83 12.63
CA ILE A 98 -2.00 2.64 13.51
C ILE A 98 -2.06 3.63 14.68
N LEU A 99 -1.53 3.20 15.83
CA LEU A 99 -1.54 3.92 17.09
C LEU A 99 -0.09 4.11 17.54
N ASP A 100 0.35 5.33 17.86
CA ASP A 100 1.66 5.50 18.49
C ASP A 100 1.63 5.10 19.97
N VAL A 101 2.81 5.04 20.57
CA VAL A 101 3.02 4.76 21.99
C VAL A 101 2.32 5.73 22.93
N LEU A 102 1.99 6.94 22.47
CA LEU A 102 1.25 7.95 23.23
C LEU A 102 -0.28 7.84 23.05
N GLY A 103 -0.75 6.86 22.26
CA GLY A 103 -2.17 6.66 22.00
C GLY A 103 -2.74 7.55 20.89
N ASN A 104 -1.91 8.24 20.09
CA ASN A 104 -2.39 9.01 18.94
C ASN A 104 -2.57 8.09 17.72
N ARG A 105 -3.69 8.27 17.02
CA ARG A 105 -4.01 7.53 15.80
C ARG A 105 -3.51 8.25 14.57
N SER A 106 -2.96 7.49 13.61
CA SER A 106 -2.64 8.06 12.30
C SER A 106 -3.92 8.42 11.54
N PRO A 107 -4.00 9.61 10.94
CA PRO A 107 -5.15 9.99 10.11
C PRO A 107 -5.12 9.35 8.71
N SER A 108 -4.00 8.72 8.33
CA SER A 108 -3.76 8.28 6.95
C SER A 108 -3.25 6.84 6.81
N ARG A 109 -2.89 6.17 7.91
CA ARG A 109 -2.31 4.82 7.86
C ARG A 109 -3.16 3.81 8.65
N PRO A 110 -3.75 2.80 7.99
CA PRO A 110 -4.39 1.69 8.68
C PRO A 110 -3.33 0.74 9.28
N CYS A 111 -3.67 0.02 10.32
CA CYS A 111 -2.81 -0.98 10.95
C CYS A 111 -2.89 -2.31 10.17
N PRO A 112 -1.78 -2.81 9.58
CA PRO A 112 -1.80 -4.07 8.85
C PRO A 112 -2.04 -5.29 9.76
N SER A 113 -1.76 -5.16 11.07
CA SER A 113 -2.05 -6.20 12.06
C SER A 113 -3.49 -6.20 12.55
N ASN A 114 -4.31 -5.21 12.19
CA ASN A 114 -5.74 -5.27 12.48
C ASN A 114 -6.39 -6.37 11.62
N PRO A 115 -7.09 -7.37 12.20
CA PRO A 115 -7.65 -8.49 11.45
C PRO A 115 -8.60 -8.07 10.32
N ASP A 116 -9.39 -7.02 10.52
CA ASP A 116 -10.34 -6.52 9.51
C ASP A 116 -9.61 -5.83 8.35
N VAL A 117 -8.49 -5.12 8.65
CA VAL A 117 -7.63 -4.52 7.62
C VAL A 117 -6.89 -5.61 6.84
N LEU A 118 -6.36 -6.63 7.53
CA LEU A 118 -5.70 -7.77 6.90
C LEU A 118 -6.66 -8.52 5.97
N ALA A 119 -7.89 -8.79 6.43
CA ALA A 119 -8.91 -9.44 5.61
C ALA A 119 -9.23 -8.63 4.34
N LEU A 120 -9.34 -7.30 4.45
CA LEU A 120 -9.52 -6.40 3.30
C LEU A 120 -8.34 -6.49 2.32
N THR A 121 -7.09 -6.44 2.82
CA THR A 121 -5.88 -6.58 2.00
C THR A 121 -5.86 -7.90 1.25
N LEU A 122 -6.13 -9.02 1.93
CA LEU A 122 -6.13 -10.35 1.32
C LEU A 122 -7.23 -10.48 0.26
N ALA A 123 -8.42 -9.95 0.52
CA ALA A 123 -9.50 -9.91 -0.47
C ALA A 123 -9.11 -9.10 -1.71
N ARG A 124 -8.43 -7.96 -1.52
CA ARG A 124 -7.95 -7.13 -2.64
C ARG A 124 -6.87 -7.82 -3.47
N ILE A 125 -5.92 -8.50 -2.82
CA ILE A 125 -4.92 -9.32 -3.52
C ILE A 125 -5.63 -10.36 -4.39
N ARG A 126 -6.63 -11.04 -3.81
CA ARG A 126 -7.39 -12.07 -4.52
C ARG A 126 -8.20 -11.50 -5.70
N ASP A 127 -8.90 -10.40 -5.49
CA ASP A 127 -9.63 -9.65 -6.53
C ASP A 127 -8.72 -9.36 -7.74
N ILE A 128 -7.54 -8.80 -7.50
CA ILE A 128 -6.60 -8.45 -8.58
C ILE A 128 -6.06 -9.69 -9.27
N VAL A 129 -5.54 -10.66 -8.50
CA VAL A 129 -4.86 -11.83 -9.06
C VAL A 129 -5.83 -12.74 -9.83
N GLU A 130 -7.09 -12.87 -9.39
CA GLU A 130 -8.06 -13.72 -10.07
C GLU A 130 -8.71 -13.06 -11.29
N ASN A 131 -8.66 -11.73 -11.43
CA ASN A 131 -9.29 -11.00 -12.54
C ASN A 131 -8.31 -10.38 -13.55
N ASN A 132 -7.00 -10.52 -13.33
CA ASN A 132 -5.97 -9.94 -14.22
C ASN A 132 -4.85 -10.96 -14.46
N GLU A 133 -5.10 -11.93 -15.34
CA GLU A 133 -4.15 -13.01 -15.66
C GLU A 133 -2.90 -12.52 -16.40
N GLU A 134 -2.94 -11.31 -16.96
CA GLU A 134 -1.87 -10.73 -17.78
C GLU A 134 -0.75 -10.09 -16.95
N ILE A 135 -0.97 -9.83 -15.66
CA ILE A 135 0.06 -9.22 -14.79
C ILE A 135 1.07 -10.28 -14.37
N ILE A 136 2.34 -9.90 -14.25
CA ILE A 136 3.40 -10.82 -13.83
C ILE A 136 3.66 -10.78 -12.33
N GLY A 137 3.11 -9.77 -11.64
CA GLY A 137 3.45 -9.50 -10.25
C GLY A 137 2.53 -8.49 -9.61
N LEU A 138 2.53 -8.54 -8.28
CA LEU A 138 1.83 -7.63 -7.41
C LEU A 138 2.81 -7.14 -6.35
N GLU A 139 3.03 -5.82 -6.31
CA GLU A 139 3.79 -5.15 -5.27
C GLU A 139 2.83 -4.66 -4.20
N TYR A 140 3.07 -5.06 -2.95
CA TYR A 140 2.35 -4.51 -1.81
C TYR A 140 3.16 -3.36 -1.20
N ASP A 141 2.86 -2.15 -1.66
CA ASP A 141 3.44 -0.92 -1.13
C ASP A 141 2.71 -0.45 0.13
N GLY A 142 3.43 0.23 1.02
CA GLY A 142 2.87 0.77 2.26
C GLY A 142 2.91 -0.18 3.45
N LEU A 143 3.63 -1.31 3.37
CA LEU A 143 4.01 -2.13 4.54
C LEU A 143 5.09 -1.45 5.41
N TYR A 144 4.91 -0.17 5.70
CA TYR A 144 5.73 0.53 6.68
C TYR A 144 4.82 1.31 7.62
N ILE A 145 5.10 1.21 8.92
CA ILE A 145 4.37 1.93 9.96
C ILE A 145 4.89 3.37 9.94
N ASP A 146 4.23 4.22 9.17
CA ASP A 146 4.63 5.62 9.06
C ASP A 146 3.98 6.48 10.15
N MET A 147 4.59 6.53 11.32
CA MET A 147 4.30 7.55 12.33
C MET A 147 5.08 8.85 12.08
N HIS A 148 5.90 8.92 11.01
CA HIS A 148 6.68 10.13 10.66
C HIS A 148 5.81 11.27 10.15
N ALA A 149 4.50 11.07 9.91
CA ALA A 149 3.61 12.17 9.54
C ALA A 149 3.75 13.37 10.51
N ARG A 150 3.96 13.18 11.82
CA ARG A 150 4.20 14.30 12.75
C ARG A 150 5.60 14.94 12.66
N MET A 151 6.55 14.26 12.04
CA MET A 151 7.92 14.72 11.82
C MET A 151 8.13 15.35 10.43
N THR A 152 7.32 14.97 9.43
CA THR A 152 7.48 15.40 8.03
C THR A 152 6.28 16.18 7.49
N ASN A 153 5.11 16.15 8.13
CA ASN A 153 3.92 16.89 7.70
C ASN A 153 3.87 18.29 8.34
N PRO A 154 4.05 19.37 7.57
CA PRO A 154 4.00 20.74 8.10
C PRO A 154 2.60 21.16 8.58
N ARG A 155 1.56 20.37 8.33
CA ARG A 155 0.18 20.63 8.79
C ARG A 155 -0.11 20.06 10.19
N GLN A 156 0.84 19.37 10.80
CA GLN A 156 0.74 18.87 12.17
C GLN A 156 1.78 19.60 13.05
N PRO A 157 1.47 19.85 14.34
CA PRO A 157 2.46 20.40 15.25
C PRO A 157 3.68 19.44 15.29
N PRO A 158 4.91 19.95 15.08
CA PRO A 158 6.09 19.12 15.01
C PRO A 158 6.28 18.36 16.31
N ALA A 159 6.42 17.04 16.22
CA ALA A 159 6.77 16.20 17.36
C ALA A 159 8.30 16.22 17.54
N LEU A 160 8.83 17.23 18.24
CA LEU A 160 10.22 17.25 18.71
C LEU A 160 10.30 16.41 19.99
N TYR A 161 10.21 15.08 19.89
CA TYR A 161 10.33 14.20 21.06
C TYR A 161 11.33 13.07 20.79
N PRO A 162 12.44 12.98 21.55
CA PRO A 162 13.42 11.90 21.44
C PRO A 162 12.82 10.50 21.61
N LEU A 163 11.71 10.40 22.33
CA LEU A 163 11.03 9.14 22.66
C LEU A 163 10.29 8.53 21.45
N HIS A 164 9.91 9.34 20.45
CA HIS A 164 9.46 8.81 19.16
C HIS A 164 10.60 8.14 18.38
N HIS A 165 11.87 8.32 18.76
CA HIS A 165 13.02 7.58 18.22
C HIS A 165 13.32 6.27 18.96
N LEU A 166 12.61 5.93 20.04
CA LEU A 166 12.73 4.62 20.69
C LEU A 166 11.91 3.52 19.97
N ALA A 167 10.79 3.90 19.37
CA ALA A 167 9.98 3.02 18.53
C ALA A 167 9.39 3.79 17.32
N PRO A 168 10.22 4.51 16.54
CA PRO A 168 9.78 5.10 15.29
C PRO A 168 9.36 3.91 14.44
N GLU A 169 8.18 3.96 13.84
CA GLU A 169 7.68 2.85 13.03
C GLU A 169 7.14 1.64 13.80
N SER A 170 6.67 1.83 15.04
CA SER A 170 5.87 0.81 15.75
C SER A 170 4.44 1.25 16.01
N CYS A 171 3.52 0.29 15.94
CA CYS A 171 2.12 0.48 16.28
C CYS A 171 1.83 -0.15 17.65
N PHE A 172 1.11 0.57 18.51
CA PHE A 172 0.79 0.21 19.89
C PHE A 172 -0.71 -0.10 20.08
N CYS A 173 -1.43 -0.43 19.00
CA CYS A 173 -2.79 -0.92 19.11
C CYS A 173 -2.83 -2.30 19.79
N GLU A 174 -4.02 -2.74 20.21
CA GLU A 174 -4.19 -4.03 20.89
C GLU A 174 -3.66 -5.22 20.08
N TYR A 175 -3.83 -5.20 18.76
CA TYR A 175 -3.37 -6.29 17.88
C TYR A 175 -1.84 -6.36 17.81
N CYS A 176 -1.17 -5.23 17.56
CA CYS A 176 0.29 -5.18 17.53
C CYS A 176 0.90 -5.50 18.89
N LYS A 177 0.28 -5.04 19.99
CA LYS A 177 0.70 -5.39 21.35
C LYS A 177 0.54 -6.88 21.64
N ALA A 178 -0.50 -7.52 21.15
CA ALA A 178 -0.68 -8.96 21.31
C ALA A 178 0.45 -9.72 20.59
N ILE A 179 0.69 -9.39 19.31
CA ILE A 179 1.77 -10.00 18.51
C ILE A 179 3.14 -9.77 19.18
N ALA A 180 3.45 -8.53 19.58
CA ALA A 180 4.72 -8.22 20.22
C ALA A 180 4.93 -8.98 21.54
N ARG A 181 3.87 -9.18 22.35
CA ARG A 181 3.94 -10.00 23.57
C ARG A 181 4.20 -11.47 23.24
N GLU A 182 3.57 -12.00 22.20
CA GLU A 182 3.82 -13.36 21.73
C GLU A 182 5.28 -13.56 21.27
N GLU A 183 5.88 -12.51 20.70
CA GLU A 183 7.31 -12.48 20.32
C GLU A 183 8.26 -12.18 21.51
N GLY A 184 7.72 -12.01 22.72
CA GLY A 184 8.50 -11.81 23.95
C GLY A 184 8.87 -10.36 24.27
N ALA A 185 8.27 -9.38 23.59
CA ALA A 185 8.49 -7.97 23.91
C ALA A 185 7.85 -7.59 25.25
N ASN A 186 8.62 -6.89 26.09
CA ASN A 186 8.10 -6.30 27.33
C ASN A 186 7.42 -4.96 27.04
N MET A 187 6.14 -5.02 26.67
CA MET A 187 5.35 -3.84 26.31
C MET A 187 5.19 -2.85 27.47
N GLU A 188 5.11 -3.33 28.72
CA GLU A 188 4.97 -2.50 29.91
C GLU A 188 6.21 -1.61 30.09
N ARG A 189 7.40 -2.21 30.01
CA ARG A 189 8.67 -1.47 30.10
C ARG A 189 8.83 -0.43 28.99
N ILE A 190 8.37 -0.73 27.77
CA ILE A 190 8.41 0.22 26.65
C ILE A 190 7.49 1.41 26.92
N GLU A 191 6.28 1.16 27.43
CA GLU A 191 5.33 2.23 27.77
C GLU A 191 5.78 3.07 28.97
N GLU A 192 6.42 2.46 29.97
CA GLU A 192 7.03 3.16 31.10
C GLU A 192 8.15 4.09 30.62
N ALA A 193 9.08 3.58 29.83
CA ALA A 193 10.23 4.33 29.32
C ALA A 193 9.84 5.54 28.44
N VAL A 194 8.63 5.57 27.88
CA VAL A 194 8.12 6.69 27.08
C VAL A 194 7.35 7.72 27.90
N LYS A 195 6.93 7.39 29.13
CA LYS A 195 6.21 8.31 30.02
C LYS A 195 7.14 9.09 30.97
N GLU A 196 8.37 8.60 31.16
CA GLU A 196 9.46 9.24 31.92
C GLU A 196 10.18 10.32 31.11
#